data_AF-A0A562F1J1-F1
#
_entry.id   AF-A0A562F1J1-F1
#
_cell.length_a   1.000
_cell.length_b   1.000
_cell.length_c   1.000
_cell.angle_alpha   90.00
_cell.angle_beta   90.00
_cell.angle_gamma   90.00
#
_symmetry.space_group_name_H-M   'P 1'
#
loop_
_entity.id
_entity.type
_entity.pdbx_description
1 polymer ?
#
loop_
_entity_poly.entity_id
_entity_poly.type
_entity_poly.pdbx_seq_one_letter_code
_entity_poly.pdbx_strand_id
1 'polypeptide(L)'
;MAACHTMGEQQAAITLAAIYQRSGQIANPGGYLRNLTERAGEGKFSTWPMIMALLRARMDAGGTSGAVRSLELRPSAPGGTDGPPRLR
;
A
#
# COMPACT_ATOMS: atom_id res chain seq x y z
N MET A 1 -10.12 -11.48 -28.74
CA MET A 1 -10.74 -10.40 -27.94
C MET A 1 -11.49 -10.98 -26.73
N ALA A 2 -10.91 -11.92 -25.97
CA ALA A 2 -11.67 -12.66 -24.96
C ALA A 2 -11.87 -11.90 -23.63
N ALA A 3 -10.79 -11.34 -23.06
CA ALA A 3 -10.79 -10.79 -21.70
C ALA A 3 -11.87 -9.71 -21.44
N CYS A 4 -12.00 -8.69 -22.28
CA CYS A 4 -13.01 -7.64 -22.08
C CYS A 4 -14.46 -8.17 -22.20
N HIS A 5 -14.69 -9.18 -23.04
CA HIS A 5 -16.01 -9.79 -23.19
C HIS A 5 -16.38 -10.68 -21.99
N THR A 6 -15.41 -11.42 -21.44
CA THR A 6 -15.64 -12.33 -20.32
C THR A 6 -15.59 -11.64 -18.94
N MET A 7 -14.73 -10.64 -18.75
CA MET A 7 -14.59 -9.91 -17.47
C MET A 7 -15.51 -8.68 -17.36
N GLY A 8 -15.94 -8.13 -18.50
CA GLY A 8 -16.42 -6.76 -18.60
C GLY A 8 -15.28 -5.75 -18.76
N GLU A 9 -15.56 -4.66 -19.48
CA GLU A 9 -14.57 -3.69 -19.95
C GLU A 9 -13.81 -2.99 -18.81
N GLN A 10 -14.53 -2.49 -17.80
CA GLN A 10 -13.93 -1.86 -16.61
C GLN A 10 -12.99 -2.83 -15.87
N GLN A 11 -13.38 -4.09 -15.72
CA GLN A 11 -12.61 -5.09 -14.99
C GLN A 11 -11.34 -5.51 -15.75
N ALA A 12 -11.43 -5.62 -17.09
CA ALA A 12 -10.28 -5.85 -17.95
C ALA A 12 -9.29 -4.67 -17.91
N ALA A 13 -9.78 -3.42 -17.93
CA ALA A 13 -8.95 -2.22 -17.80
C ALA A 13 -8.20 -2.16 -16.46
N ILE A 14 -8.89 -2.41 -15.34
CA ILE A 14 -8.26 -2.49 -14.00
C ILE A 14 -7.22 -3.61 -13.95
N THR A 15 -7.51 -4.77 -14.55
CA THR A 15 -6.59 -5.91 -14.63
C THR A 15 -5.32 -5.57 -15.39
N LEU A 16 -5.44 -4.93 -16.56
CA LEU A 16 -4.29 -4.48 -17.36
C LEU A 16 -3.44 -3.46 -16.60
N ALA A 17 -4.07 -2.47 -15.96
CA ALA A 17 -3.37 -1.48 -15.15
C ALA A 17 -2.63 -2.13 -13.96
N ALA A 18 -3.26 -3.10 -13.28
CA ALA A 18 -2.65 -3.83 -12.16
C ALA A 18 -1.47 -4.70 -12.61
N ILE A 19 -1.59 -5.38 -13.75
CA ILE A 19 -0.50 -6.19 -14.34
C ILE A 19 0.67 -5.29 -14.76
N TYR A 20 0.40 -4.13 -15.38
CA TYR A 20 1.43 -3.17 -15.75
C TYR A 20 2.18 -2.64 -14.52
N GLN A 21 1.45 -2.18 -13.50
CA GLN A 21 1.99 -1.61 -12.27
C GLN A 21 2.80 -2.63 -11.43
N ARG A 22 2.54 -3.94 -11.59
CA ARG A 22 3.28 -5.04 -10.94
C ARG A 22 4.07 -5.90 -11.93
N SER A 23 4.38 -5.39 -13.12
CA SER A 23 5.05 -6.15 -14.18
C SER A 23 6.35 -6.82 -13.71
N GLY A 24 7.19 -6.11 -12.94
CA GLY A 24 8.40 -6.67 -12.33
C GLY A 24 8.19 -7.75 -11.26
N GLN A 25 6.95 -8.01 -10.81
CA GLN A 25 6.58 -9.09 -9.89
C GLN A 25 5.77 -10.22 -10.57
N ILE A 26 5.43 -10.08 -11.87
CA ILE A 26 4.61 -11.05 -12.61
C ILE A 26 5.48 -11.70 -13.69
N ALA A 27 5.97 -12.91 -13.41
CA ALA A 27 6.89 -13.63 -14.29
C ALA A 27 6.31 -13.97 -15.68
N ASN A 28 4.99 -14.18 -15.79
CA ASN A 28 4.32 -14.43 -17.07
C ASN A 28 2.97 -13.70 -17.16
N PRO A 29 2.96 -12.45 -17.67
CA PRO A 29 1.73 -11.65 -17.79
C PRO A 29 0.65 -12.28 -18.68
N GLY A 30 1.05 -12.94 -19.78
CA GLY A 30 0.10 -13.56 -20.72
C GLY A 30 -0.59 -14.79 -20.15
N GLY A 31 0.16 -15.67 -19.46
CA GLY A 31 -0.40 -16.82 -18.75
C GLY A 31 -1.32 -16.39 -17.60
N TYR A 32 -0.92 -15.36 -16.86
CA TYR A 32 -1.75 -14.82 -15.77
C TYR A 32 -3.07 -14.22 -16.28
N LEU A 33 -3.05 -13.43 -17.36
CA LEU A 33 -4.26 -12.88 -17.97
C LEU A 33 -5.22 -13.97 -18.47
N ARG A 34 -4.69 -15.06 -19.02
CA ARG A 34 -5.49 -16.21 -19.47
C ARG A 34 -6.21 -16.88 -18.30
N ASN A 35 -5.50 -17.17 -17.21
CA ASN A 35 -6.10 -17.74 -16.00
C ASN A 35 -7.17 -16.82 -15.36
N LEU A 36 -6.91 -15.50 -15.34
CA LEU A 36 -7.92 -14.53 -14.89
C LEU A 36 -9.17 -14.53 -15.80
N THR A 37 -8.99 -14.71 -17.12
CA THR A 37 -10.11 -14.77 -18.09
C THR A 37 -10.94 -16.04 -17.90
N GLU A 38 -10.30 -17.19 -17.68
CA GLU A 38 -10.96 -18.47 -17.34
C GLU A 38 -11.78 -18.32 -16.05
N ARG A 39 -11.17 -17.79 -14.98
CA ARG A 39 -11.87 -17.51 -13.72
C ARG A 39 -13.02 -16.52 -13.83
N ALA A 40 -12.98 -15.59 -14.80
CA ALA A 40 -14.07 -14.67 -15.07
C ALA A 40 -15.25 -15.37 -15.76
N GLY A 41 -14.97 -16.32 -16.67
CA GLY A 41 -16.01 -17.18 -17.27
C GLY A 41 -16.71 -18.05 -16.23
N GLU A 42 -16.02 -18.43 -15.15
CA GLU A 42 -16.59 -19.15 -14.00
C GLU A 42 -17.30 -18.24 -12.96
N GLY A 43 -17.30 -16.90 -13.15
CA GLY A 43 -17.82 -15.96 -12.14
C GLY A 43 -16.97 -15.85 -10.86
N LYS A 44 -15.77 -16.45 -10.82
CA LYS A 44 -14.84 -16.49 -9.67
C LYS A 44 -13.71 -15.45 -9.75
N PHE A 45 -13.97 -14.38 -10.51
CA PHE A 45 -13.04 -13.28 -10.74
C PHE A 45 -13.47 -12.03 -9.97
N SER A 46 -12.50 -11.34 -9.38
CA SER A 46 -12.67 -10.02 -8.79
C SER A 46 -11.35 -9.25 -8.90
N THR A 47 -11.43 -7.96 -9.18
CA THR A 47 -10.28 -7.05 -9.16
C THR A 47 -9.88 -6.61 -7.76
N TRP A 48 -10.74 -6.80 -6.74
CA TRP A 48 -10.47 -6.35 -5.38
C TRP A 48 -9.14 -6.88 -4.79
N PRO A 49 -8.78 -8.18 -4.92
CA PRO A 49 -7.49 -8.68 -4.45
C PRO A 49 -6.29 -8.05 -5.19
N MET A 50 -6.44 -7.71 -6.49
CA MET A 50 -5.39 -7.00 -7.23
C MET A 50 -5.23 -5.56 -6.72
N ILE A 51 -6.34 -4.84 -6.48
CA ILE A 51 -6.32 -3.48 -5.92
C ILE A 51 -5.67 -3.47 -4.52
N MET A 52 -6.03 -4.43 -3.65
CA MET A 52 -5.40 -4.57 -2.33
C MET A 52 -3.91 -4.85 -2.42
N ALA A 53 -3.47 -5.69 -3.36
CA ALA A 53 -2.05 -5.95 -3.57
C ALA A 53 -1.26 -4.72 -4.08
N LEU A 54 -1.89 -3.87 -4.90
CA LEU A 54 -1.32 -2.59 -5.32
C LEU A 54 -1.20 -1.60 -4.14
N LEU A 55 -2.24 -1.50 -3.31
CA LEU A 55 -2.23 -0.65 -2.11
C LEU A 55 -1.14 -1.11 -1.11
N ARG A 56 -1.04 -2.42 -0.87
CA ARG A 56 0.02 -3.03 -0.04
C ARG A 56 1.40 -2.65 -0.57
N ALA A 57 1.67 -2.90 -1.87
CA ALA A 57 2.94 -2.55 -2.49
C ALA A 57 3.28 -1.04 -2.40
N ARG A 58 2.27 -0.16 -2.50
CA ARG A 58 2.44 1.29 -2.34
C ARG A 58 2.72 1.69 -0.89
N MET A 59 2.05 1.08 0.09
CA MET A 59 2.32 1.31 1.52
C MET A 59 3.71 0.82 1.92
N ASP A 60 4.14 -0.32 1.39
CA ASP A 60 5.44 -0.91 1.70
C ASP A 60 6.57 -0.09 1.04
N ALA A 61 6.38 0.41 -0.17
CA ALA A 61 7.28 1.37 -0.81
C ALA A 61 7.31 2.75 -0.12
N GLY A 62 6.23 3.13 0.57
CA GLY A 62 6.15 4.32 1.44
C GLY A 62 6.58 4.05 2.89
N GLY A 63 7.07 2.83 3.19
CA GLY A 63 7.32 2.27 4.52
C GLY A 63 8.48 2.87 5.33
N THR A 64 8.77 4.15 5.16
CA THR A 64 9.75 4.91 5.98
C THR A 64 9.12 6.18 6.59
N SER A 65 7.78 6.22 6.73
CA SER A 65 7.07 7.29 7.44
C SER A 65 5.88 6.73 8.22
N GLY A 66 6.15 6.30 9.46
CA GLY A 66 5.14 5.68 10.34
C GLY A 66 5.74 5.08 11.62
N ALA A 67 7.04 4.77 11.61
CA ALA A 67 7.79 4.42 12.81
C ALA A 67 8.24 5.69 13.56
N VAL A 68 7.69 5.90 14.75
CA VAL A 68 8.34 6.56 15.90
C VAL A 68 9.15 7.85 15.64
N ARG A 69 8.46 8.91 15.23
CA ARG A 69 8.73 10.23 15.86
C ARG A 69 7.73 10.37 17.00
N SER A 70 7.87 9.56 18.06
CA SER A 70 8.73 9.95 19.19
C SER A 70 8.56 11.43 19.46
N LEU A 71 7.36 11.77 19.93
CA LEU A 71 7.16 12.92 20.78
C LEU A 71 7.91 12.61 22.08
N GLU A 72 9.23 12.82 22.04
CA GLU A 72 10.02 13.11 23.22
C GLU A 72 9.52 14.45 23.78
N LEU A 73 8.34 14.42 24.41
CA LEU A 73 8.02 15.32 25.50
C LEU A 73 9.06 15.04 26.58
N ARG A 74 10.22 15.68 26.44
CA ARG A 74 11.25 15.75 27.49
C ARG A 74 10.52 16.22 28.74
N PRO A 75 10.46 15.41 29.82
CA PRO A 75 9.96 15.94 31.08
C PRO A 75 10.91 17.05 31.51
N SER A 76 10.41 18.28 31.59
CA SER A 76 11.15 19.40 32.15
C SER A 76 11.37 19.12 33.63
N ALA A 77 12.51 18.49 33.94
CA ALA A 77 12.91 18.21 35.32
C ALA A 77 13.05 19.53 36.10
N PRO A 78 12.60 19.58 37.36
CA PRO A 78 12.66 20.79 38.18
C PRO A 78 14.09 21.02 38.68
N GLY A 79 14.82 21.93 38.02
CA GLY A 79 16.13 22.37 38.47
C GLY A 79 16.05 23.46 39.54
N GLY A 80 16.12 23.09 40.82
CA GLY A 80 16.94 23.87 41.77
C GLY A 80 18.43 23.65 41.43
N THR A 81 19.41 24.45 41.86
CA THR A 81 19.50 25.42 42.98
C THR A 81 20.25 26.70 42.49
N ASP A 82 20.67 27.71 43.28
CA ASP A 82 20.75 27.87 44.75
C ASP A 82 20.77 29.36 45.19
N GLY A 83 20.67 29.59 46.50
CA GLY A 83 21.54 30.56 47.18
C GLY A 83 20.90 31.88 47.66
N PRO A 84 21.11 32.34 48.91
CA PRO A 84 20.40 33.50 49.49
C PRO A 84 21.30 34.75 49.71
N PRO A 85 20.93 35.68 50.61
CA PRO A 85 20.08 36.86 50.43
C PRO A 85 20.90 38.17 50.38
N ARG A 86 20.31 39.37 50.15
CA ARG A 86 20.71 40.66 50.81
C ARG A 86 19.55 41.66 50.92
N LEU A 87 19.53 42.38 52.04
CA LEU A 87 18.62 43.50 52.32
C LEU A 87 19.03 44.78 51.57
N ARG A 88 18.04 45.60 51.21
CA ARG A 88 18.09 47.07 51.26
C ARG A 88 16.72 47.62 51.62
#